data_AF-A0A252EK77-F1
#
_entry.id   AF-A0A252EK77-F1
#
_cell.length_a   1.000
_cell.length_b   1.000
_cell.length_c   1.000
_cell.angle_alpha   90.00
_cell.angle_beta   90.00
_cell.angle_gamma   90.00
#
_symmetry.space_group_name_H-M   'P 1'
#
loop_
_entity.id
_entity.type
_entity.pdbx_description
1 polymer ?
#
loop_
_entity_poly.entity_id
_entity_poly.type
_entity_poly.pdbx_seq_one_letter_code
_entity_poly.pdbx_strand_id
1 'polypeptide(L)' 'MAEENWTEESPEDAEADARADAIFRQAGIPAPKQTGRSFLVAVVLPVIVAGVLLIIGLWMMAGPLGLYN' A
#
# COMPACT_ATOMS: atom_id res chain seq x y z
N MET A 1 18.11 23.11 -3.80
CA MET A 1 17.66 21.71 -3.87
C MET A 1 16.50 21.73 -4.85
N ALA A 2 16.77 21.53 -6.14
CA ALA A 2 15.70 21.57 -7.13
C ALA A 2 14.77 20.39 -6.84
N GLU A 3 13.48 20.66 -6.76
CA GLU A 3 12.44 19.64 -6.68
C GLU A 3 12.39 18.96 -8.06
N GLU A 4 13.29 18.00 -8.28
CA GLU A 4 13.26 17.15 -9.46
C GLU A 4 11.94 16.39 -9.45
N ASN A 5 11.10 16.68 -10.44
CA ASN A 5 9.82 16.05 -10.67
C ASN A 5 10.06 14.59 -11.10
N TRP A 6 10.39 13.74 -10.13
CA TRP A 6 10.70 12.31 -10.32
C TRP A 6 9.53 11.49 -10.89
N THR A 7 8.35 12.09 -11.04
CA THR A 7 7.17 11.51 -11.70
C THR A 7 7.04 11.89 -13.18
N GLU A 8 7.85 12.81 -13.67
CA GLU A 8 7.85 13.22 -15.07
C GLU A 8 8.93 12.42 -15.81
N GLU A 9 8.51 11.49 -16.66
CA GLU A 9 9.41 10.57 -17.37
C GLU A 9 10.12 11.32 -18.51
N SER A 10 11.43 11.49 -18.34
CA SER A 10 12.31 12.07 -19.36
C SER A 10 12.56 11.05 -20.48
N PRO A 11 12.62 11.45 -21.77
CA PRO A 11 12.78 10.52 -22.89
C PRO A 11 14.09 9.70 -22.81
N GLU A 12 15.14 10.26 -22.21
CA GLU A 12 16.38 9.55 -21.89
C GLU A 12 16.21 8.40 -20.88
N ASP A 13 15.29 8.52 -19.93
CA ASP A 13 15.03 7.52 -18.90
C ASP A 13 14.23 6.34 -19.47
N ALA A 14 13.31 6.60 -20.41
CA ALA A 14 12.56 5.57 -21.13
C ALA A 14 13.50 4.63 -21.93
N GLU A 15 14.57 5.17 -22.53
CA GLU A 15 15.58 4.36 -23.21
C GLU A 15 16.44 3.53 -22.23
N ALA A 16 16.75 4.09 -21.05
CA ALA A 16 17.51 3.40 -20.02
C ALA A 16 16.71 2.23 -19.42
N ASP A 17 15.42 2.43 -19.16
CA ASP A 17 14.51 1.39 -18.67
C ASP A 17 14.31 0.29 -19.71
N ALA A 18 14.16 0.63 -20.99
CA ALA A 18 14.08 -0.36 -22.06
C ALA A 18 15.33 -1.24 -22.16
N ARG A 19 16.53 -0.68 -21.92
CA ARG A 19 17.79 -1.44 -21.87
C ARG A 19 17.87 -2.31 -20.62
N ALA A 20 17.48 -1.79 -19.46
CA ALA A 20 17.43 -2.57 -18.22
C ALA A 20 16.50 -3.78 -18.35
N ASP A 21 15.30 -3.58 -18.90
CA ASP A 21 14.33 -4.64 -19.18
C ASP A 21 14.85 -5.70 -20.14
N ALA A 22 15.65 -5.31 -21.13
CA ALA A 22 16.30 -6.24 -22.03
C ALA A 22 17.35 -7.10 -21.29
N ILE A 23 18.12 -6.51 -20.37
CA ILE A 23 19.09 -7.21 -19.53
C ILE A 23 18.38 -8.17 -18.57
N PHE A 24 17.31 -7.73 -17.90
CA PHE A 24 16.53 -8.56 -16.97
C PHE A 24 15.88 -9.75 -17.67
N ARG A 25 15.34 -9.55 -18.88
CA ARG A 25 14.81 -10.64 -19.72
C ARG A 25 15.91 -11.62 -20.14
N GLN A 26 17.09 -11.15 -20.53
CA GLN A 26 18.23 -12.00 -20.89
C GLN A 26 18.78 -12.79 -19.69
N ALA A 27 18.77 -12.18 -18.50
CA ALA A 27 19.18 -12.82 -17.25
C ALA A 27 18.15 -13.83 -16.71
N GLY A 28 16.97 -13.93 -17.33
CA GLY A 28 15.90 -14.82 -16.90
C GLY A 28 15.29 -14.43 -15.54
N ILE A 29 15.46 -13.18 -15.12
CA ILE A 29 14.91 -12.70 -13.84
C ILE A 29 13.41 -12.46 -14.06
N PRO A 30 12.52 -13.21 -13.39
CA PRO A 30 11.09 -13.05 -13.57
C PRO A 30 10.66 -11.68 -13.07
N ALA A 31 9.82 -10.99 -13.86
CA ALA A 31 9.24 -9.71 -13.46
C ALA A 31 8.51 -9.86 -12.10
N PRO A 32 8.64 -8.88 -11.18
CA PRO A 32 7.96 -8.94 -9.90
C PRO A 32 6.46 -9.03 -10.16
N LYS A 33 5.82 -10.07 -9.60
CA LYS A 33 4.37 -10.22 -9.70
C LYS A 33 3.72 -9.05 -8.96
N GLN A 34 3.04 -8.19 -9.70
CA GLN A 34 2.28 -7.07 -9.14
C GLN A 34 1.15 -7.66 -8.29
N THR A 35 1.39 -7.75 -6.98
CA THR A 35 0.47 -8.38 -6.04
C THR A 35 -0.45 -7.30 -5.46
N GLY A 36 -1.49 -6.94 -6.21
CA GLY A 36 -2.56 -6.02 -5.74
C GLY A 36 -3.24 -6.47 -4.43
N ARG A 37 -3.06 -7.74 -4.05
CA ARG A 37 -3.45 -8.31 -2.75
C ARG A 37 -2.77 -7.62 -1.55
N SER A 38 -1.66 -6.89 -1.76
CA SER A 38 -0.93 -6.20 -0.69
C SER A 38 -1.73 -5.07 -0.04
N PHE A 39 -2.38 -4.20 -0.83
CA PHE A 39 -3.05 -3.01 -0.29
C PHE A 39 -4.25 -3.34 0.62
N LEU A 40 -5.10 -4.29 0.18
CA LEU A 40 -6.30 -4.66 0.94
C LEU A 40 -5.95 -5.25 2.31
N VAL A 41 -4.88 -6.05 2.38
CA VAL A 41 -4.44 -6.67 3.63
C VAL A 41 -3.60 -5.71 4.47
N ALA A 42 -2.74 -4.90 3.85
CA ALA A 42 -1.86 -3.98 4.57
C ALA A 42 -2.58 -2.76 5.12
N VAL A 43 -3.68 -2.31 4.49
CA VAL A 43 -4.36 -1.05 4.84
C VAL A 43 -5.80 -1.30 5.26
N VAL A 44 -6.60 -1.96 4.42
CA VAL A 44 -8.04 -2.08 4.68
C VAL A 44 -8.32 -2.97 5.89
N LEU A 45 -7.63 -4.11 6.00
CA LEU A 45 -7.79 -5.03 7.12
C LEU A 45 -7.48 -4.39 8.50
N PRO A 46 -6.33 -3.74 8.74
CA PRO A 46 -6.06 -3.12 10.04
C PRO A 46 -7.02 -1.97 10.37
N VAL A 47 -7.47 -1.20 9.37
CA VAL A 47 -8.48 -0.14 9.58
C VAL A 47 -9.81 -0.73 10.04
N ILE A 48 -10.27 -1.82 9.41
CA ILE A 48 -11.50 -2.52 9.83
C ILE A 48 -11.34 -3.07 11.25
N VAL A 49 -10.22 -3.73 11.55
CA VAL A 49 -9.95 -4.30 12.88
C VAL A 49 -9.95 -3.20 13.95
N ALA A 50 -9.27 -2.08 13.70
CA ALA A 50 -9.26 -0.94 14.62
C ALA A 50 -10.67 -0.38 14.83
N GLY A 51 -11.46 -0.22 13.76
CA GLY A 51 -12.85 0.24 13.85
C GLY A 51 -13.72 -0.68 14.71
N VAL A 52 -13.62 -1.99 14.54
CA VAL A 52 -14.35 -2.98 15.34
C VAL A 52 -13.93 -2.90 16.82
N LEU A 53 -12.63 -2.82 17.10
CA LEU A 53 -12.13 -2.70 18.47
C LEU A 53 -12.60 -1.41 19.15
N LEU A 54 -12.65 -0.29 18.43
CA LEU A 54 -13.18 0.97 18.95
C LEU A 54 -14.67 0.87 19.29
N ILE A 55 -15.47 0.24 18.44
CA ILE A 55 -16.90 0.02 18.71
C ILE A 55 -17.08 -0.85 19.96
N ILE A 56 -16.33 -1.95 20.06
CA ILE A 56 -16.39 -2.84 21.23
C ILE A 56 -15.97 -2.09 22.50
N GLY A 57 -14.86 -1.34 22.45
CA GLY A 57 -14.38 -0.55 23.59
C GLY A 57 -15.38 0.52 24.02
N LEU A 58 -16.00 1.21 23.07
CA LEU A 58 -17.06 2.18 23.34
C LEU A 58 -18.25 1.49 24.03
N TRP A 59 -18.71 0.36 23.52
CA TRP A 59 -19.78 -0.42 24.15
C TRP A 59 -19.40 -0.82 25.57
N MET A 60 -18.22 -1.43 25.78
CA MET A 60 -17.77 -1.81 27.12
C MET A 60 -17.72 -0.65 28.12
N MET A 61 -17.40 0.55 27.66
CA MET A 61 -17.37 1.75 28.49
C MET A 61 -18.75 2.38 28.69
N ALA A 62 -19.63 2.27 27.71
CA ALA A 62 -20.98 2.84 27.75
C ALA A 62 -21.93 2.12 28.74
N GLY A 63 -21.70 0.84 29.04
CA GLY A 63 -22.50 0.09 30.02
C GLY A 63 -22.35 0.63 31.45
N PRO A 64 -21.12 0.71 32.00
CA PRO A 64 -20.86 1.33 33.30
C PRO A 64 -21.29 2.80 33.40
N LEU A 65 -21.39 3.51 32.27
CA LEU A 65 -21.87 4.90 32.19
C LEU A 65 -23.41 5.00 32.13
N GLY A 66 -24.13 3.88 32.13
CA GLY A 66 -25.60 3.84 32.11
C GLY A 66 -26.22 4.27 30.77
N LEU A 67 -25.46 4.22 29.68
CA LEU A 67 -25.94 4.58 28.33
C LEU A 67 -26.75 3.45 27.68
N TYR A 68 -26.67 2.24 28.23
CA TYR A 68 -27.56 1.13 27.94
C TYR A 68 -27.65 0.23 29.19
N ASN A 69 -28.71 -0.58 29.25
CA ASN A 69 -29.19 -1.29 30.45
C ASN A 69 -28.23 -2.38 30.95
#